data_AF-A0A6M1ZVI0-F1
#
_entry.id   AF-A0A6M1ZVI0-F1
#
_cell.length_a   1.000
_cell.length_b   1.000
_cell.length_c   1.000
_cell.angle_alpha   90.00
_cell.angle_beta   90.00
_cell.angle_gamma   90.00
#
_symmetry.space_group_name_H-M   'P 1'
#
loop_
_entity.id
_entity.type
_entity.pdbx_description
1 polymer ?
#
loop_
_entity_poly.entity_id
_entity_poly.type
_entity_poly.pdbx_seq_one_letter_code
_entity_poly.pdbx_strand_id
1 'polypeptide(L)' 'MKLETAIRKADFTDLVQITSNTTPILTFWGTRYIKVVGYQDRAPIDSLAARVIKIVENKNTNLK' A
#
# COMPACT_ATOMS: atom_id res chain seq x y z
N MET A 1 0.95 -14.67 2.80
CA MET A 1 1.73 -13.48 3.21
C MET A 1 0.77 -12.37 3.57
N LYS A 2 1.04 -11.59 4.62
CA LYS A 2 0.21 -10.45 5.01
C LYS A 2 0.40 -9.28 4.03
N LEU A 3 -0.69 -8.71 3.50
CA LEU A 3 -0.69 -7.61 2.54
C LEU A 3 0.03 -6.38 3.10
N GLU A 4 -0.21 -6.04 4.36
CA GLU A 4 0.42 -4.89 5.00
C GLU A 4 1.95 -5.05 5.06
N THR A 5 2.43 -6.26 5.36
CA THR A 5 3.87 -6.56 5.38
C THR A 5 4.49 -6.43 4.00
N ALA A 6 3.77 -6.85 2.95
CA ALA A 6 4.22 -6.71 1.58
C ALA A 6 4.29 -5.24 1.17
N ILE A 7 3.25 -4.44 1.45
CA ILE A 7 3.23 -2.99 1.20
C ILE A 7 4.41 -2.30 1.89
N ARG A 8 4.72 -2.66 3.15
CA ARG A 8 5.83 -2.04 3.89
C ARG A 8 7.21 -2.29 3.25
N LYS A 9 7.38 -3.40 2.55
CA LYS A 9 8.65 -3.79 1.90
C LYS A 9 8.71 -3.44 0.41
N ALA A 10 7.55 -3.27 -0.23
CA ALA A 10 7.40 -3.02 -1.65
C ALA A 10 8.16 -1.77 -2.12
N ASP A 11 8.82 -1.87 -3.26
CA ASP A 11 9.35 -0.70 -3.96
C ASP A 11 8.24 0.03 -4.76
N PHE A 12 8.57 1.07 -5.51
CA PHE A 12 7.56 1.81 -6.26
C PHE A 12 6.90 0.96 -7.35
N THR A 13 7.65 0.08 -8.01
CA THR A 13 7.15 -0.77 -9.10
C THR A 13 6.20 -1.84 -8.55
N ASP A 14 6.57 -2.45 -7.43
CA ASP A 14 5.74 -3.39 -6.68
C ASP A 14 4.42 -2.75 -6.26
N LEU A 15 4.47 -1.50 -5.76
CA LEU A 15 3.26 -0.77 -5.38
C LEU A 15 2.32 -0.53 -6.57
N VAL A 16 2.86 -0.20 -7.75
CA VAL A 16 2.05 -0.05 -8.97
C VAL A 16 1.32 -1.35 -9.29
N GLN A 17 2.01 -2.50 -9.23
CA GLN A 17 1.40 -3.81 -9.47
C GLN A 17 0.38 -4.21 -8.40
N ILE A 18 0.62 -3.84 -7.14
CA ILE A 18 -0.33 -4.05 -6.04
C ILE A 18 -1.60 -3.23 -6.30
N THR A 19 -1.45 -1.96 -6.70
CA THR A 19 -2.60 -1.06 -6.95
C THR A 19 -3.44 -1.49 -8.15
N SER A 20 -2.84 -2.05 -9.21
CA SER A 20 -3.59 -2.50 -10.39
C SER A 20 -4.51 -3.70 -10.12
N ASN A 21 -4.22 -4.48 -9.07
CA ASN A 21 -5.01 -5.64 -8.65
C ASN A 21 -5.78 -5.40 -7.34
N THR A 22 -5.94 -4.13 -6.95
CA THR A 22 -6.59 -3.74 -5.69
C THR A 22 -8.09 -3.53 -5.87
N THR A 23 -8.88 -4.10 -4.96
CA THR A 23 -10.29 -3.77 -4.75
C THR A 23 -10.44 -2.93 -3.47
N PRO A 24 -11.05 -1.73 -3.54
CA PRO A 24 -11.34 -0.91 -2.37
C PRO A 24 -12.50 -1.50 -1.56
N ILE A 25 -12.43 -1.39 -0.24
CA ILE A 25 -13.47 -1.81 0.70
C ILE A 25 -13.74 -0.66 1.67
N LEU A 26 -14.99 -0.21 1.73
CA LEU A 26 -15.46 0.77 2.71
C LEU A 26 -16.24 0.05 3.81
N THR A 27 -15.85 0.24 5.08
CA THR A 27 -16.63 -0.28 6.20
C THR A 27 -17.79 0.65 6.55
N PHE A 28 -18.75 0.13 7.31
CA PHE A 28 -19.86 0.92 7.87
C PHE A 28 -19.36 2.15 8.66
N TRP A 29 -18.22 2.01 9.35
CA TRP A 29 -17.58 3.08 10.13
C TRP A 29 -16.76 4.07 9.28
N GLY A 30 -16.83 3.99 7.96
CA GLY A 30 -16.10 4.87 7.04
C GLY A 30 -14.60 4.53 6.90
N THR A 31 -14.13 3.46 7.54
CA THR A 31 -12.74 3.02 7.42
C THR A 31 -12.50 2.40 6.04
N ARG A 32 -11.43 2.85 5.37
CA ARG A 32 -11.08 2.40 4.03
C ARG A 32 -9.98 1.34 4.08
N TYR A 33 -10.27 0.21 3.47
CA TYR A 33 -9.33 -0.89 3.30
C TYR A 33 -9.12 -1.16 1.81
N ILE A 34 -7.99 -1.82 1.53
CA ILE A 34 -7.66 -2.39 0.25
C ILE A 34 -7.54 -3.90 0.39
N LYS A 35 -8.04 -4.62 -0.62
CA LYS A 35 -7.85 -6.06 -0.77
C LYS A 35 -7.19 -6.31 -2.11
N VAL A 36 -6.21 -7.20 -2.15
CA VAL A 36 -5.43 -7.49 -3.36
C VAL A 36 -5.49 -8.98 -3.62
N VAL A 37 -5.73 -9.36 -4.88
CA VAL A 37 -5.75 -10.76 -5.29
C VAL A 37 -4.38 -11.39 -5.01
N GLY A 38 -4.38 -12.59 -4.40
CA GLY A 38 -3.16 -13.28 -3.96
C GLY A 38 -2.74 -12.99 -2.51
N TYR A 39 -3.38 -12.03 -1.84
CA TYR A 39 -3.17 -11.76 -0.42
C TYR A 39 -4.35 -12.25 0.43
N GLN A 40 -4.04 -12.79 1.61
CA GLN A 40 -5.05 -13.40 2.49
C GLN A 40 -5.87 -12.37 3.26
N ASP A 41 -5.30 -11.20 3.51
CA ASP A 41 -5.81 -10.16 4.39
C ASP A 41 -6.04 -8.85 3.65
N ARG A 42 -6.91 -8.01 4.24
CA ARG A 42 -7.10 -6.61 3.84
C ARG A 42 -6.11 -5.74 4.61
N ALA A 43 -5.65 -4.67 3.97
CA ALA A 43 -4.81 -3.66 4.61
C ALA A 43 -5.54 -2.30 4.64
N PRO A 44 -5.31 -1.45 5.66
CA PRO A 44 -5.76 -0.07 5.61
C PRO A 44 -5.18 0.66 4.40
N ILE A 45 -5.97 1.53 3.75
CA ILE A 45 -5.45 2.35 2.64
C ILE A 45 -4.28 3.24 3.08
N ASP A 46 -4.29 3.64 4.36
CA ASP A 46 -3.25 4.48 4.96
C ASP A 46 -1.87 3.81 4.96
N SER A 47 -1.83 2.47 5.03
CA SER A 47 -0.57 1.71 4.93
C SER A 47 0.09 1.89 3.56
N LEU A 48 -0.71 1.99 2.49
CA LEU A 48 -0.23 2.26 1.14
C LEU A 48 0.29 3.70 1.04
N ALA A 49 -0.51 4.67 1.52
CA ALA A 49 -0.14 6.09 1.49
C ALA A 49 1.16 6.35 2.26
N ALA A 50 1.30 5.79 3.46
CA ALA A 50 2.51 5.93 4.27
C ALA A 50 3.75 5.38 3.56
N ARG A 51 3.62 4.25 2.83
CA ARG A 51 4.75 3.71 2.06
C ARG A 51 5.14 4.62 0.89
N VAL A 52 4.16 5.12 0.14
CA VAL A 52 4.43 6.04 -0.99
C VAL A 52 5.14 7.29 -0.50
N ILE A 53 4.67 7.91 0.59
CA ILE A 53 5.31 9.06 1.21
C ILE A 53 6.78 8.74 1.54
N LYS A 54 7.03 7.61 2.21
CA LYS A 54 8.39 7.19 2.57
C LYS A 54 9.31 7.01 1.36
N ILE A 55 8.80 6.45 0.25
CA ILE A 55 9.57 6.31 -0.99
C ILE A 55 9.94 7.68 -1.57
N VAL A 56 8.98 8.61 -1.61
CA VAL A 56 9.18 9.97 -2.12
C VAL A 56 10.18 10.75 -1.24
N GLU A 57 10.06 10.66 0.08
CA GLU A 57 10.98 11.28 1.04
C GLU A 57 12.40 10.76 0.89
N ASN A 58 12.57 9.44 0.76
CA ASN A 58 13.87 8.83 0.52
C ASN A 58 14.47 9.31 -0.81
N LYS A 59 13.65 9.44 -1.86
CA LYS A 59 14.12 9.94 -3.16
C LYS A 59 14.56 11.41 -3.08
N ASN A 60 13.80 12.26 -2.38
CA ASN A 60 14.15 13.67 -2.17
C ASN A 60 15.39 13.87 -1.30
N THR A 61 15.63 12.99 -0.33
CA THR A 61 16.83 13.03 0.51
C THR A 61 18.07 12.62 -0.27
N ASN A 62 17.96 11.69 -1.22
CA ASN A 62 19.07 11.29 -2.10
C ASN A 62 19.36 12.30 -3.23
N LEU A 63 18.54 13.34 -3.37
CA LEU A 63 18.71 14.42 -4.35
C LEU A 63 19.22 15.73 -3.73
N LYS A 64 19.37 15.78 -2.40
CA LYS A 64 19.95 16.89 -1.65
C LYS A 64 21.36 16.54 -1.21
#